data_AF-D4GR66-F1
#
_entry.id   AF-D4GR66-F1
#
_cell.length_a   1.000
_cell.length_b   1.000
_cell.length_c   1.000
_cell.angle_alpha   90.00
_cell.angle_beta   90.00
_cell.angle_gamma   90.00
#
_symmetry.space_group_name_H-M   'P 1'
#
loop_
_entity.id
_entity.type
_entity.pdbx_description
1 polymer ?
#
loop_
_entity_poly.entity_id
_entity_poly.type
_entity_poly.pdbx_seq_one_letter_code
_entity_poly.pdbx_strand_id
1 'polypeptide(L)'
;MATLQAATTSTGATVTDSQAVRQLCEAHCFGTLNWEVDEEGELIIWGYDAFEIYETREDGLPDYEGGLATHEFLRKLANYLKPGEELDIQTAGYTKCRFPVLAKRYVIREGDVLYADLSSLGPVERRCCSSPRGVRSDPTRASSSKVISRWDIAHSLRTNVR
;
A
#
# COMPACT_ATOMS: atom_id res chain seq x y z
N MET A 1 23.36 -24.75 -13.47
CA MET A 1 22.43 -23.91 -12.71
C MET A 1 21.12 -23.80 -13.46
N ALA A 2 19.98 -23.70 -12.76
CA ALA A 2 18.73 -23.31 -13.41
C ALA A 2 18.71 -21.79 -13.53
N THR A 3 18.51 -21.26 -14.74
CA THR A 3 18.32 -19.81 -14.91
C THR A 3 16.96 -19.43 -14.31
N LEU A 4 16.97 -18.43 -13.43
CA LEU A 4 15.75 -17.82 -12.93
C LEU A 4 15.10 -17.04 -14.08
N GLN A 5 13.83 -17.30 -14.34
CA GLN A 5 13.03 -16.49 -15.26
C GLN A 5 12.09 -15.65 -14.42
N ALA A 6 12.17 -14.32 -14.59
CA ALA A 6 11.34 -13.38 -13.85
C ALA A 6 10.71 -12.36 -14.80
N ALA A 7 9.61 -11.78 -14.35
CA ALA A 7 9.00 -10.61 -14.98
C ALA A 7 8.68 -9.61 -13.87
N THR A 8 8.91 -8.34 -14.18
CA THR A 8 8.60 -7.20 -13.32
C THR A 8 7.66 -6.26 -14.07
N THR A 9 6.67 -5.73 -13.36
CA THR A 9 5.78 -4.66 -13.83
C THR A 9 5.48 -3.73 -12.67
N SER A 10 5.22 -2.46 -12.97
CA SER A 10 4.67 -1.52 -12.01
C SER A 10 3.28 -1.07 -12.42
N THR A 11 2.55 -0.46 -11.49
CA THR A 11 1.54 0.55 -11.85
C THR A 11 2.24 1.79 -12.42
N GLY A 12 1.49 2.69 -13.03
CA GLY A 12 1.98 4.03 -13.26
C GLY A 12 1.77 4.89 -12.01
N ALA A 13 2.68 5.83 -11.77
CA ALA A 13 2.54 6.82 -10.69
C ALA A 13 3.08 8.18 -11.14
N THR A 14 2.31 9.23 -10.87
CA THR A 14 2.67 10.58 -11.32
C THR A 14 3.74 11.19 -10.40
N VAL A 15 4.78 11.77 -10.99
CA VAL A 15 5.89 12.38 -10.25
C VAL A 15 5.79 13.91 -10.19
N THR A 16 6.40 14.50 -9.17
CA THR A 16 6.45 15.96 -8.95
C THR A 16 7.47 16.64 -9.86
N ASP A 17 8.57 15.96 -10.17
CA ASP A 17 9.64 16.43 -11.06
C ASP A 17 10.09 15.30 -12.00
N SER A 18 9.55 15.29 -13.22
CA SER A 18 9.86 14.29 -14.23
C SER A 18 11.32 14.32 -14.68
N GLN A 19 12.00 15.46 -14.62
CA GLN A 19 13.41 15.55 -15.01
C GLN A 19 14.32 14.95 -13.94
N ALA A 20 14.07 15.29 -12.67
CA ALA A 20 14.82 14.71 -11.55
C ALA A 20 14.65 13.19 -11.48
N VAL A 21 13.46 12.67 -11.75
CA VAL A 21 13.20 11.22 -11.77
C VAL A 21 13.91 10.54 -12.95
N ARG A 22 13.94 11.15 -14.14
CA ARG A 22 14.73 10.63 -15.27
C ARG A 22 16.21 10.55 -14.92
N GLN A 23 16.78 11.61 -14.36
CA GLN A 23 18.18 11.62 -13.91
C GLN A 23 18.45 10.58 -12.82
N LEU A 24 17.51 10.40 -11.89
CA LEU A 24 17.60 9.36 -10.87
C LEU A 24 17.64 7.96 -11.50
N CYS A 25 16.79 7.70 -12.50
CA CYS A 25 16.76 6.41 -13.17
C CYS A 25 17.99 6.18 -14.06
N GLU A 26 18.49 7.21 -14.76
CA GLU A 26 19.71 7.16 -15.57
C GLU A 26 20.97 6.90 -14.74
N ALA A 27 21.02 7.40 -13.50
CA ALA A 27 22.12 7.17 -12.56
C ALA A 27 22.17 5.74 -12.00
N HIS A 28 21.16 4.91 -12.27
CA HIS A 28 21.07 3.54 -11.78
C HIS A 28 20.91 2.53 -12.94
N CYS A 29 21.36 1.30 -12.72
CA CYS A 29 21.26 0.24 -13.69
C CYS A 29 20.10 -0.69 -13.34
N PHE A 30 19.14 -0.78 -14.25
CA PHE A 30 17.93 -1.61 -14.15
C PHE A 30 18.12 -3.01 -14.79
N GLY A 31 19.35 -3.34 -15.19
CA GLY A 31 19.65 -4.57 -15.92
C GLY A 31 18.90 -4.61 -17.25
N THR A 32 17.98 -5.56 -17.40
CA THR A 32 17.14 -5.71 -18.60
C THR A 32 15.73 -5.15 -18.45
N LEU A 33 15.43 -4.53 -17.30
CA LEU A 33 14.16 -3.83 -17.12
C LEU A 33 14.17 -2.49 -17.84
N ASN A 34 13.00 -2.14 -18.39
CA ASN A 34 12.72 -0.85 -18.98
C ASN A 34 12.02 0.02 -17.95
N TRP A 35 12.20 1.32 -18.11
CA TRP A 35 11.47 2.33 -17.39
C TRP A 35 11.21 3.50 -18.33
N GLU A 36 10.11 4.21 -18.10
CA GLU A 36 9.84 5.47 -18.78
C GLU A 36 9.17 6.44 -17.82
N VAL A 37 9.43 7.72 -18.03
CA VAL A 37 8.58 8.79 -17.53
C VAL A 37 7.93 9.39 -18.77
N ASP A 38 6.61 9.31 -18.88
CA ASP A 38 5.88 9.77 -20.07
C ASP A 38 5.75 11.30 -20.14
N GLU A 39 4.90 11.77 -21.05
CA GLU A 39 4.64 13.20 -21.28
C GLU A 39 3.83 13.83 -20.13
N GLU A 40 2.97 13.04 -19.50
CA GLU A 40 2.14 13.38 -18.34
C GLU A 40 2.93 13.36 -17.02
N GLY A 41 4.14 12.80 -17.03
CA GLY A 41 4.99 12.64 -15.86
C GLY A 41 4.64 11.40 -15.03
N GLU A 42 4.03 10.39 -15.63
CA GLU A 42 3.81 9.08 -15.04
C GLU A 42 5.05 8.20 -15.22
N LEU A 43 5.56 7.65 -14.11
CA LEU A 43 6.67 6.69 -14.12
C LEU A 43 6.10 5.27 -14.21
N ILE A 44 6.59 4.49 -15.18
CA ILE A 44 6.26 3.06 -15.36
C ILE A 44 7.57 2.26 -15.49
N ILE A 45 7.61 1.05 -14.90
CA ILE A 45 8.74 0.14 -14.92
C ILE A 45 8.26 -1.26 -15.34
N TRP A 46 8.91 -1.89 -16.31
CA TRP A 46 8.52 -3.23 -16.77
C TRP A 46 9.66 -3.99 -17.46
N GLY A 47 9.58 -5.31 -17.47
CA GLY A 47 10.52 -6.13 -18.24
C GLY A 47 10.60 -7.58 -17.78
N TYR A 48 11.53 -8.32 -18.37
CA TYR A 48 11.75 -9.74 -18.10
C TYR A 48 12.98 -9.97 -17.22
N ASP A 49 12.95 -9.37 -16.03
CA ASP A 49 13.98 -9.57 -15.01
C ASP A 49 13.41 -9.44 -13.60
N ALA A 50 14.23 -9.77 -12.60
CA ALA A 50 13.94 -9.41 -11.22
C ALA A 50 14.15 -7.91 -11.00
N PHE A 51 13.33 -7.29 -10.14
CA PHE A 51 13.53 -5.89 -9.76
C PHE A 51 14.72 -5.77 -8.79
N GLU A 52 15.90 -5.64 -9.39
CA GLU A 52 17.20 -5.52 -8.72
C GLU A 52 17.98 -4.38 -9.38
N ILE A 53 18.04 -3.26 -8.68
CA ILE A 53 18.71 -2.03 -9.13
C ILE A 53 20.10 -1.96 -8.53
N TYR A 54 21.07 -1.60 -9.37
CA TYR A 54 22.47 -1.36 -9.04
C TYR A 54 22.84 0.09 -9.30
N GLU A 55 23.93 0.56 -8.71
CA GLU A 55 24.56 1.80 -9.19
C GLU A 55 25.15 1.59 -10.59
N THR A 56 25.17 2.65 -11.39
CA THR A 56 25.79 2.63 -12.72
C THR A 56 27.24 3.07 -12.63
N ARG A 57 28.16 2.25 -13.14
CA ARG A 57 29.59 2.60 -13.29
C ARG A 57 29.77 3.65 -14.39
N GLU A 58 30.95 4.26 -14.46
CA GLU A 58 31.29 5.23 -15.52
C GLU A 58 31.15 4.67 -16.95
N ASP A 59 31.23 3.35 -17.12
CA ASP A 59 31.07 2.65 -18.40
C ASP A 59 29.60 2.26 -18.71
N GLY A 60 28.65 2.62 -17.85
CA GLY A 60 27.24 2.31 -18.01
C GLY A 60 26.83 0.91 -17.54
N LEU A 61 27.77 0.10 -17.02
CA LEU A 61 27.49 -1.24 -16.52
C LEU A 61 27.08 -1.24 -15.04
N PRO A 62 26.35 -2.28 -14.58
CA PRO A 62 26.00 -2.41 -13.17
C PRO A 62 27.25 -2.55 -12.30
N ASP A 63 27.31 -1.80 -11.20
CA ASP A 63 28.33 -2.00 -10.18
C ASP A 63 27.97 -3.15 -9.23
N TYR A 64 28.35 -4.37 -9.63
CA TYR A 64 28.14 -5.55 -8.79
C TYR A 64 28.99 -5.55 -7.50
N GLU A 65 30.06 -4.75 -7.43
CA GLU A 65 30.91 -4.66 -6.24
C GLU A 65 30.29 -3.75 -5.16
N GLY A 66 29.63 -2.66 -5.57
CA GLY A 66 28.84 -1.80 -4.69
C GLY A 66 27.57 -2.46 -4.13
N GLY A 67 27.08 -3.50 -4.80
CA GLY A 67 25.93 -4.30 -4.35
C GLY A 67 24.58 -3.72 -4.77
N LEU A 68 23.49 -4.23 -4.17
CA LEU A 68 22.13 -3.84 -4.52
C LEU A 68 21.78 -2.46 -3.93
N ALA A 69 21.46 -1.51 -4.81
CA ALA A 69 21.04 -0.15 -4.46
C ALA A 69 19.50 0.01 -4.41
N THR A 70 18.75 -1.09 -4.54
CA THR A 70 17.29 -1.06 -4.75
C THR A 70 16.53 -0.29 -3.67
N HIS A 71 16.82 -0.52 -2.38
CA HIS A 71 16.10 0.16 -1.30
C HIS A 71 16.46 1.65 -1.21
N GLU A 72 17.71 2.02 -1.50
CA GLU A 72 18.13 3.41 -1.53
C GLU A 72 17.47 4.16 -2.69
N PHE A 73 17.49 3.56 -3.89
CA PHE A 73 16.79 4.09 -5.06
C PHE A 73 15.31 4.35 -4.75
N LEU A 74 14.60 3.35 -4.19
CA LEU A 74 13.18 3.47 -3.87
C LEU A 74 12.91 4.57 -2.83
N ARG A 75 13.77 4.73 -1.82
CA ARG A 75 13.66 5.81 -0.83
C ARG A 75 13.88 7.19 -1.46
N LYS A 76 14.81 7.33 -2.39
CA LYS A 76 15.00 8.57 -3.14
C LYS A 76 13.77 8.87 -3.99
N LEU A 77 13.29 7.87 -4.73
CA LEU A 77 12.11 7.95 -5.59
C LEU A 77 10.84 8.34 -4.82
N ALA A 78 10.68 7.87 -3.58
CA ALA A 78 9.52 8.18 -2.74
C ALA A 78 9.31 9.69 -2.51
N ASN A 79 10.38 10.49 -2.54
CA ASN A 79 10.28 11.95 -2.38
C ASN A 79 9.76 12.67 -3.64
N TYR A 80 9.70 11.96 -4.76
CA TYR A 80 9.27 12.52 -6.05
C TYR A 80 7.86 12.10 -6.46
N LEU A 81 7.18 11.20 -5.73
CA LEU A 81 5.77 10.90 -6.02
C LEU A 81 4.88 12.09 -5.63
N LYS A 82 3.87 12.40 -6.46
CA LYS A 82 2.86 13.40 -6.08
C LYS A 82 2.09 12.92 -4.83
N PRO A 83 1.64 13.83 -3.96
CA PRO A 83 0.83 13.46 -2.79
C PRO A 83 -0.41 12.66 -3.21
N GLY A 84 -0.62 11.50 -2.59
CA GLY A 84 -1.74 10.60 -2.89
C GLY A 84 -1.49 9.58 -4.00
N GLU A 85 -0.39 9.68 -4.73
CA GLU A 85 0.02 8.65 -5.70
C GLU A 85 0.67 7.45 -5.01
N GLU A 86 0.52 6.28 -5.62
CA GLU A 86 1.13 5.02 -5.18
C GLU A 86 1.78 4.32 -6.37
N LEU A 87 3.06 3.97 -6.23
CA LEU A 87 3.77 3.14 -7.21
C LEU A 87 3.90 1.72 -6.64
N ASP A 88 3.21 0.76 -7.26
CA ASP A 88 3.25 -0.67 -6.88
C ASP A 88 4.05 -1.45 -7.92
N ILE A 89 5.22 -1.97 -7.53
CA ILE A 89 6.14 -2.73 -8.36
C ILE A 89 6.09 -4.19 -7.93
N GLN A 90 5.75 -5.07 -8.87
CA GLN A 90 5.60 -6.50 -8.62
C GLN A 90 6.54 -7.29 -9.51
N THR A 91 7.24 -8.24 -8.90
CA THR A 91 8.10 -9.21 -9.59
C THR A 91 7.60 -10.61 -9.28
N ALA A 92 7.48 -11.44 -10.31
CA ALA A 92 7.23 -12.87 -10.17
C ALA A 92 8.26 -13.67 -10.98
N GLY A 93 8.74 -14.77 -10.43
CA GLY A 93 9.74 -15.60 -11.10
C GLY A 93 9.73 -17.08 -10.68
N TYR A 94 10.26 -17.90 -11.58
CA TYR A 94 10.30 -19.35 -11.47
C TYR A 94 11.61 -19.92 -12.01
N THR A 95 11.93 -21.16 -11.62
CA THR A 95 13.03 -21.91 -12.23
C THR A 95 12.47 -23.13 -12.96
N LYS A 96 12.88 -23.34 -14.21
CA LYS A 96 12.55 -24.56 -15.00
C LYS A 96 11.05 -24.94 -14.97
N CYS A 97 10.15 -23.96 -15.02
CA CYS A 97 8.68 -24.11 -14.94
C CYS A 97 8.16 -24.88 -13.72
N ARG A 98 8.94 -24.96 -12.62
CA ARG A 98 8.62 -25.79 -11.46
C ARG A 98 8.67 -24.94 -10.20
N PHE A 99 7.48 -24.57 -9.72
CA PHE A 99 7.23 -23.78 -8.51
C PHE A 99 7.69 -22.30 -8.60
N PRO A 100 6.85 -21.33 -8.19
CA PRO A 100 7.31 -19.95 -8.06
C PRO A 100 8.37 -19.90 -6.96
N VAL A 101 9.58 -19.49 -7.33
CA VAL A 101 10.70 -19.36 -6.38
C VAL A 101 10.99 -17.90 -6.03
N LEU A 102 10.37 -16.98 -6.76
CA LEU A 102 10.49 -15.54 -6.54
C LEU A 102 9.10 -14.90 -6.64
N ALA A 103 8.71 -14.18 -5.60
CA ALA A 103 7.72 -13.12 -5.70
C ALA A 103 8.17 -12.01 -4.77
N LYS A 104 8.29 -10.79 -5.31
CA LYS A 104 8.65 -9.57 -4.58
C LYS A 104 7.62 -8.51 -4.94
N ARG A 105 7.24 -7.69 -3.97
CA ARG A 105 6.40 -6.51 -4.17
C ARG A 105 6.99 -5.35 -3.40
N TYR A 106 7.18 -4.23 -4.07
CA TYR A 106 7.51 -2.94 -3.47
C TYR A 106 6.35 -1.99 -3.69
N VAL A 107 5.93 -1.29 -2.64
CA VAL A 107 4.91 -0.24 -2.74
C VAL A 107 5.51 1.05 -2.20
N ILE A 108 5.51 2.10 -3.02
CA ILE A 108 5.94 3.43 -2.64
C ILE A 108 4.70 4.31 -2.51
N ARG A 109 4.49 4.92 -1.34
CA ARG A 109 3.38 5.85 -1.10
C ARG A 109 3.66 6.72 0.10
N GLU A 110 3.16 7.95 0.10
CA GLU A 110 3.25 8.87 1.25
C GLU A 110 4.68 9.06 1.79
N GLY A 111 5.71 8.92 0.93
CA GLY A 111 7.13 9.00 1.32
C GLY A 111 7.72 7.71 1.91
N ASP A 112 6.91 6.67 2.11
CA ASP A 112 7.33 5.36 2.62
C ASP A 112 7.56 4.35 1.50
N VAL A 113 8.38 3.34 1.82
CA VAL A 113 8.63 2.16 0.96
C VAL A 113 8.28 0.90 1.74
N LEU A 114 7.26 0.18 1.25
CA LEU A 114 6.79 -1.09 1.80
C LEU A 114 7.32 -2.25 0.95
N TYR A 115 7.60 -3.39 1.58
CA TYR A 115 8.14 -4.59 0.92
C TYR A 115 7.40 -5.84 1.38
N ALA A 116 7.12 -6.74 0.44
CA ALA A 116 6.63 -8.09 0.71
C ALA A 116 7.27 -9.11 -0.24
N ASP A 117 7.47 -10.33 0.24
CA ASP A 117 7.94 -11.45 -0.55
C ASP A 117 7.36 -12.80 -0.08
N LEU A 118 7.83 -13.88 -0.70
CA LEU A 118 7.41 -15.25 -0.38
C LEU A 118 7.89 -15.76 0.99
N SER A 119 8.75 -15.04 1.71
CA SER A 119 9.32 -15.53 2.98
C SER A 119 8.33 -15.44 4.14
N SER A 120 7.30 -14.61 4.02
CA SER A 120 6.30 -14.41 5.07
C SER A 120 5.19 -15.47 5.03
N LEU A 121 4.94 -16.13 6.17
CA LEU A 121 3.83 -17.05 6.36
C LEU A 121 2.93 -16.52 7.48
N GLY A 122 1.73 -16.07 7.11
CA GLY A 122 0.68 -15.66 8.04
C GLY A 122 -0.47 -16.67 8.08
N PRO A 123 -1.11 -16.91 9.23
CA PRO A 123 -2.33 -17.71 9.27
C PRO A 123 -3.45 -17.01 8.49
N VAL A 124 -4.21 -17.76 7.69
CA VAL A 124 -5.43 -17.25 7.07
C VAL A 124 -6.48 -17.12 8.18
N GLU A 125 -6.89 -15.89 8.49
CA GLU A 125 -8.00 -15.66 9.42
C GLU A 125 -9.25 -16.37 8.90
N ARG A 126 -9.87 -17.19 9.74
CA ARG A 126 -11.21 -17.70 9.45
C ARG A 126 -12.16 -16.52 9.59
N ARG A 127 -12.62 -15.95 8.46
CA ARG A 127 -13.77 -15.05 8.47
C ARG A 127 -14.93 -15.78 9.14
N CYS A 128 -15.23 -15.45 10.38
CA CYS A 128 -16.50 -15.87 10.98
C CYS A 128 -17.59 -15.14 10.23
N CYS A 129 -18.38 -15.87 9.44
CA CYS A 129 -19.66 -15.39 8.93
C CYS A 129 -20.64 -15.21 10.10
N SER A 130 -20.45 -14.18 10.92
CA SER A 130 -21.50 -13.67 11.79
C SER A 130 -22.10 -12.45 11.13
N SER A 131 -22.96 -12.67 10.14
CA SER A 131 -23.93 -11.64 9.75
C SER A 131 -24.76 -11.30 10.99
N PRO A 132 -24.84 -10.03 11.43
CA PRO A 132 -25.88 -9.65 12.37
C PRO A 132 -27.19 -9.76 11.60
N ARG A 133 -28.03 -10.75 11.96
CA ARG A 133 -29.44 -10.72 11.57
C ARG A 133 -30.00 -9.41 12.12
N GLY A 134 -30.25 -8.46 11.21
CA GLY A 134 -30.95 -7.22 11.52
C GLY A 134 -32.25 -7.55 12.25
N VAL A 135 -32.34 -7.09 13.50
CA VAL A 135 -33.61 -7.01 14.22
C VAL A 135 -34.43 -5.96 13.48
N ARG A 136 -35.52 -6.39 12.84
CA ARG A 136 -36.52 -5.50 12.25
C ARG A 136 -37.07 -4.59 13.35
N SER A 137 -36.96 -3.28 13.16
CA SER A 137 -37.75 -2.30 13.89
C SER A 137 -39.16 -2.26 13.30
N ASP A 138 -40.16 -2.68 14.10
CA ASP A 138 -41.57 -2.44 13.81
C ASP A 138 -41.93 -0.98 14.13
N PRO A 139 -42.51 -0.21 13.19
CA PRO A 139 -42.94 1.16 13.45
C PRO A 139 -44.47 1.22 13.53
N THR A 140 -45.09 0.85 14.65
CA THR A 140 -46.49 1.23 14.89
C THR A 140 -46.91 1.03 16.35
N ARG A 141 -46.96 2.12 17.14
CA ARG A 141 -48.15 2.48 17.94
C ARG A 141 -48.01 3.87 18.56
N ALA A 142 -48.51 4.88 17.87
CA ALA A 142 -49.00 6.09 18.52
C ALA A 142 -50.45 5.83 18.96
N SER A 143 -50.76 6.07 20.23
CA SER A 143 -52.13 6.29 20.70
C SER A 143 -52.08 7.21 21.91
N SER A 144 -52.33 8.48 21.65
CA SER A 144 -52.58 9.56 22.59
C SER A 144 -53.98 9.45 23.19
N SER A 145 -54.14 9.75 24.48
CA SER A 145 -55.38 10.20 25.13
C SER A 145 -55.09 10.76 26.53
N LYS A 146 -55.29 12.07 26.69
CA LYS A 146 -55.27 12.84 27.96
C LYS A 146 -56.48 12.50 28.84
N VAL A 147 -56.34 12.51 30.17
CA VAL A 147 -57.27 13.16 31.14
C VAL A 147 -56.50 13.54 32.43
N ILE A 148 -56.85 14.68 33.02
CA ILE A 148 -56.22 15.44 34.12
C ILE A 148 -56.95 15.15 35.46
N SER A 149 -56.25 15.13 36.61
CA SER A 149 -56.46 16.10 37.73
C SER A 149 -56.22 15.57 39.17
N ARG A 150 -55.87 16.55 40.03
CA ARG A 150 -56.24 16.75 41.45
C ARG A 150 -55.59 15.86 42.53
N TRP A 151 -54.38 16.24 42.96
CA TRP A 151 -53.88 16.22 44.35
C TRP A 151 -52.71 17.23 44.38
N ASP A 152 -52.96 18.51 44.69
CA ASP A 152 -52.77 19.13 46.02
C ASP A 152 -51.38 18.84 46.61
N ILE A 153 -50.39 19.72 46.46
CA ILE A 153 -50.09 20.90 47.32
C ILE A 153 -49.78 20.50 48.77
N ALA A 154 -48.52 20.68 49.21
CA ALA A 154 -48.08 21.33 50.46
C ALA A 154 -46.88 20.69 51.20
N HIS A 155 -46.06 21.60 51.74
CA HIS A 155 -45.06 21.53 52.81
C HIS A 155 -43.70 20.85 52.53
N SER A 156 -42.55 21.54 52.55
CA SER A 156 -41.95 22.53 53.48
C SER A 156 -40.99 21.87 54.48
N LEU A 157 -39.69 22.08 54.23
CA LEU A 157 -38.61 22.46 55.16
C LEU A 157 -38.45 21.75 56.53
N ARG A 158 -37.16 21.45 56.80
CA ARG A 158 -36.46 21.20 58.08
C ARG A 158 -36.50 19.76 58.61
N THR A 159 -35.31 19.19 58.80
CA THR A 159 -34.61 19.24 60.10
C THR A 159 -33.10 19.02 59.92
N ASN A 160 -32.33 19.96 60.49
CA ASN A 160 -30.95 19.81 60.92
C ASN A 160 -30.98 19.44 62.43
N VAL A 161 -29.84 19.11 63.05
CA VAL A 161 -29.60 18.59 64.43
C VAL A 161 -29.46 17.05 64.40
N ARG A 162 -28.33 16.42 64.76
CA ARG A 162 -27.24 16.75 65.69
C ARG A 162 -25.95 16.06 65.27
#